data_AF-A0A2P2M5E2-F1
#
_entry.id   AF-A0A2P2M5E2-F1
#
_cell.length_a   1.000
_cell.length_b   1.000
_cell.length_c   1.000
_cell.angle_alpha   90.00
_cell.angle_beta   90.00
_cell.angle_gamma   90.00
#
_symmetry.space_group_name_H-M   'P 1'
#
loop_
_entity.id
_entity.type
_entity.pdbx_description
1 polymer ?
#
loop_
_entity_poly.entity_id
_entity_poly.type
_entity_poly.pdbx_seq_one_letter_code
_entity_poly.pdbx_strand_id
1 'polypeptide(L)' 'MASNPNGGGGGGGSGNTREEATVKVPSKDPKKKEDKKDEDLSEEDLALKQQLELYVERVQDPYPRLQKLALDSMR' A
#
# COMPACT_ATOMS: atom_id res chain seq x y z
N MET A 1 5.69 46.61 8.11
CA MET A 1 6.91 46.20 8.85
C MET A 1 6.73 44.76 9.29
N ALA A 2 7.38 43.82 8.62
CA ALA A 2 7.57 42.46 9.09
C ALA A 2 9.01 42.09 8.76
N SER A 3 9.86 42.09 9.79
CA SER A 3 11.24 41.62 9.71
C SER A 3 11.30 40.31 10.48
N ASN A 4 11.81 39.25 9.85
CA ASN A 4 13.08 38.65 10.24
C ASN A 4 13.43 37.47 9.33
N PRO A 5 14.60 37.51 8.65
CA PRO A 5 15.21 36.35 8.02
C PRO A 5 16.13 35.66 9.05
N ASN A 6 15.99 34.35 9.24
CA ASN A 6 17.02 33.58 9.93
C ASN A 6 17.52 32.49 8.99
N GLY A 7 18.61 32.82 8.29
CA GLY A 7 19.44 31.88 7.55
C GLY A 7 20.64 31.47 8.40
N GLY A 8 21.08 30.23 8.21
CA GLY A 8 22.29 29.66 8.81
C GLY A 8 21.97 28.26 9.36
N GLY A 9 22.38 27.14 8.78
CA GLY A 9 23.53 26.91 7.90
C GLY A 9 24.55 26.05 8.65
N GLY A 10 24.44 24.72 8.48
CA GLY A 10 25.56 23.78 8.35
C GLY A 10 26.38 23.37 9.58
N GLY A 11 26.60 22.04 9.67
CA GLY A 11 27.76 21.39 10.29
C GLY A 11 27.65 21.23 11.81
N GLY A 12 27.62 20.04 12.40
CA GLY A 12 28.46 18.87 12.10
C GLY A 12 29.62 18.84 13.08
N GLY A 13 29.63 17.90 14.03
CA GLY A 13 30.84 17.56 14.78
C GLY A 13 30.67 17.21 16.26
N SER A 14 30.76 15.90 16.53
CA SER A 14 31.48 15.30 17.66
C SER A 14 30.92 15.46 19.08
N GLY A 15 30.01 14.54 19.43
CA GLY A 15 29.87 14.01 20.78
C GLY A 15 30.22 12.53 20.78
N ASN A 16 31.50 12.19 20.96
CA ASN A 16 31.99 10.82 21.02
C ASN A 16 32.20 10.43 22.48
N THR A 17 31.20 9.86 23.16
CA THR A 17 31.43 9.04 24.36
C THR A 17 30.22 8.16 24.67
N ARG A 18 30.48 6.84 24.69
CA ARG A 18 29.82 5.83 25.55
C ARG A 18 28.36 5.57 25.14
N GLU A 19 27.92 4.33 24.97
CA GLU A 19 27.74 3.30 25.99
C GLU A 19 27.64 1.94 25.28
N GLU A 20 28.11 0.90 25.96
CA GLU A 20 27.72 -0.48 25.66
C GLU A 20 26.20 -0.61 25.68
N ALA A 21 25.60 -0.95 24.55
CA ALA A 21 24.26 -1.50 24.51
C ALA A 21 24.29 -2.68 23.56
N THR A 22 24.12 -3.87 24.13
CA THR A 22 23.81 -5.12 23.47
C THR A 22 22.57 -4.94 22.59
N VAL A 23 22.75 -4.45 21.37
CA VAL A 23 21.67 -4.47 20.38
C VAL A 23 21.61 -5.91 19.88
N LYS A 24 20.81 -6.71 20.59
CA LYS A 24 20.18 -7.92 20.07
C LYS A 24 19.80 -7.64 18.63
N VAL A 25 20.54 -8.22 17.69
CA VAL A 25 20.11 -8.31 16.31
C VAL A 25 18.77 -9.06 16.36
N PRO A 26 17.62 -8.46 16.03
CA PRO A 26 16.44 -9.25 15.84
C PRO A 26 16.74 -10.09 14.60
N SER A 27 17.07 -11.37 14.81
CA SER A 27 17.03 -12.39 13.77
C SER A 27 15.61 -12.35 13.20
N LYS A 28 15.43 -11.58 12.13
CA LYS A 28 14.26 -11.67 11.28
C LYS A 28 14.42 -12.96 10.51
N ASP A 29 13.92 -14.05 11.09
CA ASP A 29 13.55 -15.25 10.36
C ASP A 29 12.47 -14.85 9.34
N PRO A 30 12.74 -14.84 8.02
CA PRO A 30 11.73 -14.60 7.01
C PRO A 30 11.14 -15.95 6.63
N LYS A 31 10.47 -16.62 7.56
CA LYS A 31 9.71 -17.85 7.27
C LYS A 31 8.40 -17.83 8.02
N LYS A 32 7.32 -17.90 7.24
CA LYS A 32 5.88 -17.94 7.59
C LYS A 32 5.21 -16.57 7.57
N LYS A 33 4.65 -16.20 6.41
CA LYS A 33 3.30 -15.62 6.27
C LYS A 33 2.97 -15.25 4.81
N GLU A 34 3.37 -16.05 3.82
CA GLU A 34 3.04 -15.73 2.41
C GLU A 34 1.95 -16.62 1.78
N ASP A 35 1.66 -17.79 2.34
CA ASP A 35 0.75 -18.78 1.72
C ASP A 35 -0.68 -18.82 2.26
N LYS A 36 -1.29 -17.70 2.65
CA LYS A 36 -2.68 -17.68 3.14
C LYS A 36 -3.54 -16.51 2.66
N LYS A 37 -3.16 -15.83 1.59
CA LYS A 37 -3.95 -14.68 1.10
C LYS A 37 -5.11 -15.07 0.19
N ASP A 38 -5.13 -16.29 -0.35
CA ASP A 38 -6.18 -16.74 -1.27
C ASP A 38 -7.29 -17.57 -0.59
N GLU A 39 -7.07 -18.09 0.64
CA GLU A 39 -8.01 -19.02 1.31
C GLU A 39 -9.06 -18.37 2.23
N ASP A 40 -8.93 -17.07 2.56
CA ASP A 40 -9.83 -16.34 3.46
C ASP A 40 -10.33 -15.01 2.85
N LEU A 41 -10.73 -15.00 1.57
CA LEU A 41 -11.53 -13.87 1.09
C LEU A 41 -12.87 -13.91 1.83
N SER A 42 -13.25 -12.80 2.49
CA SER A 42 -14.59 -12.68 3.08
C SER A 42 -15.64 -12.85 1.99
N GLU A 43 -16.85 -13.29 2.35
CA GLU A 43 -17.94 -13.49 1.39
C GLU A 43 -18.20 -12.24 0.52
N GLU A 44 -18.00 -11.06 1.11
CA GLU A 44 -18.03 -9.77 0.42
C GLU A 44 -16.93 -9.63 -0.65
N ASP A 45 -15.68 -9.95 -0.35
CA ASP A 45 -14.57 -9.85 -1.30
C ASP A 45 -14.68 -10.91 -2.41
N LEU A 46 -15.19 -12.10 -2.06
CA LEU A 46 -15.45 -13.18 -3.01
C LEU A 46 -16.62 -12.83 -3.96
N ALA A 47 -17.65 -12.15 -3.47
CA ALA A 47 -18.71 -11.58 -4.30
C ALA A 47 -18.17 -10.45 -5.19
N LEU A 48 -17.32 -9.58 -4.64
CA LEU A 48 -16.69 -8.50 -5.39
C LEU A 48 -15.82 -9.04 -6.53
N LYS A 49 -15.04 -10.09 -6.28
CA LYS A 49 -14.22 -10.77 -7.29
C LYS A 49 -15.06 -11.32 -8.44
N GLN A 50 -16.13 -12.05 -8.14
CA GLN A 50 -17.06 -12.56 -9.17
C GLN A 50 -17.70 -11.43 -9.98
N GLN A 51 -18.09 -10.33 -9.31
CA GLN A 51 -18.66 -9.17 -9.99
C GLN A 51 -17.64 -8.51 -10.94
N LEU A 52 -16.37 -8.37 -10.52
CA LEU A 52 -15.31 -7.83 -11.34
C LEU A 52 -15.02 -8.70 -12.57
N GLU A 53 -15.04 -10.02 -12.41
CA GLU A 53 -14.88 -10.96 -13.52
C GLU A 53 -15.98 -10.78 -14.57
N LEU A 54 -17.23 -10.62 -14.15
CA LEU A 54 -18.36 -10.30 -15.04
C LEU A 54 -18.21 -8.91 -15.69
N TYR A 55 -17.70 -7.91 -14.97
CA TYR A 55 -17.49 -6.58 -15.56
C TYR A 55 -16.39 -6.59 -16.62
N VAL A 56 -15.32 -7.37 -16.44
CA VAL A 56 -14.27 -7.55 -17.46
C VAL A 56 -14.83 -8.14 -18.74
N GLU A 57 -15.74 -9.11 -18.64
CA GLU A 57 -16.44 -9.69 -19.79
C GLU A 57 -17.37 -8.65 -20.46
N ARG A 58 -18.19 -7.93 -19.67
CA ARG A 58 -19.12 -6.91 -20.18
C ARG A 58 -18.42 -5.71 -20.82
N VAL A 59 -17.21 -5.36 -20.38
CA VAL A 59 -16.42 -4.27 -20.98
C VAL A 59 -15.89 -4.67 -22.35
N GLN A 60 -15.70 -5.97 -22.60
CA GLN A 60 -15.31 -6.53 -23.90
C GLN A 60 -16.50 -6.79 -24.82
N ASP A 61 -17.73 -6.70 -24.31
CA ASP A 61 -18.96 -6.91 -25.06
C ASP A 61 -19.11 -5.88 -26.21
N PRO A 62 -19.56 -6.30 -27.42
CA PRO A 62 -19.71 -5.42 -28.57
C PRO A 62 -20.83 -4.38 -28.42
N TYR A 63 -21.75 -4.51 -27.45
CA TYR A 63 -22.84 -3.57 -27.20
C TYR A 63 -22.40 -2.43 -26.29
N PRO A 64 -22.30 -1.17 -26.80
CA PRO A 64 -21.75 -0.06 -26.04
C PRO A 64 -22.54 0.32 -24.79
N ARG A 65 -23.83 -0.03 -24.71
CA ARG A 65 -24.64 0.23 -23.51
C ARG A 65 -24.26 -0.67 -22.35
N LEU A 66 -23.91 -1.93 -22.62
CA LEU A 66 -23.49 -2.89 -21.59
C LEU A 66 -22.10 -2.49 -21.04
N GLN A 67 -21.19 -2.09 -21.92
CA GLN A 67 -19.88 -1.58 -21.52
C GLN A 67 -19.97 -0.35 -20.61
N LYS A 68 -20.82 0.63 -20.96
CA LYS A 68 -21.02 1.83 -20.12
C LYS A 68 -21.56 1.48 -18.75
N LEU A 69 -22.59 0.63 -18.69
CA LEU A 69 -23.18 0.20 -17.43
C LEU A 69 -22.14 -0.51 -16.54
N ALA A 70 -21.28 -1.35 -17.13
CA ALA A 70 -20.22 -2.02 -16.40
C ALA A 70 -19.19 -1.04 -15.80
N LEU A 71 -18.78 -0.02 -16.57
CA LEU A 71 -17.81 0.99 -16.12
C LEU A 71 -18.40 1.95 -15.08
N ASP A 72 -19.66 2.35 -15.24
CA ASP A 72 -20.33 3.26 -14.33
C ASP A 72 -20.58 2.61 -12.95
N SER A 73 -20.79 1.29 -12.90
CA SER A 73 -20.89 0.54 -11.64
C SER A 73 -19.58 0.47 -10.83
N MET A 74 -18.44 0.87 -11.41
CA MET A 74 -17.12 0.87 -10.74
C MET A 74 -16.70 2.24 -10.21
N ARG A 75 -17.45 3.31 -10.54
CA ARG A 75 -17.16 4.69 -10.12
C ARG A 75 -17.81 5.01 -8.78
#